data_AF-A0A936SXY6-F1
#
_entry.id   AF-A0A936SXY6-F1
#
_cell.length_a   1.000
_cell.length_b   1.000
_cell.length_c   1.000
_cell.angle_alpha   90.00
_cell.angle_beta   90.00
_cell.angle_gamma   90.00
#
_symmetry.space_group_name_H-M   'P 1'
#
loop_
_entity.id
_entity.type
_entity.pdbx_description
1 polymer ?
#
loop_
_entity_poly.entity_id
_entity_poly.type
_entity_poly.pdbx_seq_one_letter_code
_entity_poly.pdbx_strand_id
1 'polypeptide(L)'
;MQNRRKTTPVRIHGMLDDASRDSIALEARKTEKEEDMLVILVDAFRRHGLPDAMYFDNGSTYRGDILQTVCARLKITLLHAKPYDPQARGKWSDSGGRCVKDA
;
A
#
# COMPACT_ATOMS: atom_id res chain seq x y z
N MET A 1 19.96 -30.03 24.66
CA MET A 1 20.08 -28.70 24.04
C MET A 1 18.78 -28.42 23.28
N GLN A 2 17.91 -27.55 23.81
CA GLN A 2 16.62 -27.24 23.18
C GLN A 2 16.85 -26.27 22.00
N ASN A 3 16.51 -26.71 20.79
CA ASN A 3 16.60 -25.93 19.58
C ASN A 3 15.45 -24.91 19.56
N ARG A 4 15.65 -23.73 20.17
CA ARG A 4 14.63 -22.66 20.22
C ARG A 4 14.44 -22.13 18.80
N ARG A 5 13.42 -22.63 18.07
CA ARG A 5 13.00 -22.08 16.77
C ARG A 5 12.72 -20.59 16.96
N LYS A 6 13.58 -19.73 16.40
CA LYS A 6 13.32 -18.28 16.37
C LYS A 6 12.16 -18.04 15.42
N THR A 7 11.00 -17.70 15.96
CA THR A 7 9.85 -17.24 15.18
C THR A 7 10.10 -15.80 14.76
N THR A 8 10.39 -15.58 13.47
CA THR A 8 10.45 -14.23 12.92
C THR A 8 9.02 -13.79 12.57
N PRO A 9 8.54 -12.65 13.08
CA PRO A 9 7.24 -12.14 12.67
C PRO A 9 7.25 -11.85 11.17
N VAL A 10 6.20 -12.30 10.48
CA VAL A 10 5.95 -12.00 9.07
C VAL A 10 4.91 -10.90 9.02
N ARG A 11 5.11 -9.95 8.10
CA ARG A 11 4.19 -8.86 7.79
C ARG A 11 3.56 -9.13 6.45
N ILE A 12 2.27 -8.90 6.35
CA ILE A 12 1.54 -9.05 5.11
C ILE A 12 1.29 -7.65 4.58
N HIS A 13 1.73 -7.39 3.37
CA HIS A 13 1.44 -6.17 2.62
C HIS A 13 0.29 -6.50 1.67
N GLY A 14 -0.81 -5.76 1.78
CA GLY A 14 -2.02 -6.03 1.03
C GLY A 14 -2.52 -4.80 0.32
N MET A 15 -2.64 -4.85 -1.00
CA MET A 15 -3.21 -3.78 -1.83
C MET A 15 -4.60 -4.19 -2.32
N LEU A 16 -5.58 -3.30 -2.16
CA LEU A 16 -6.97 -3.51 -2.56
C LEU A 16 -7.41 -2.38 -3.48
N ASP A 17 -8.09 -2.71 -4.58
CA ASP A 17 -8.79 -1.71 -5.41
C ASP A 17 -10.17 -1.43 -4.82
N ASP A 18 -10.48 -0.17 -4.56
CA ASP A 18 -11.74 0.22 -3.89
C ASP A 18 -12.96 0.05 -4.80
N ALA A 19 -12.80 0.31 -6.11
CA ALA A 19 -13.90 0.30 -7.07
C ALA A 19 -14.42 -1.12 -7.33
N SER A 20 -13.51 -2.06 -7.54
CA SER A 20 -13.82 -3.49 -7.75
C SER A 20 -13.94 -4.28 -6.45
N ARG A 21 -13.31 -3.79 -5.37
CA ARG A 21 -13.03 -4.57 -4.13
C ARG A 21 -12.16 -5.80 -4.36
N ASP A 22 -11.41 -5.84 -5.46
CA ASP A 22 -10.48 -6.92 -5.75
C ASP A 22 -9.12 -6.69 -5.09
N SER A 23 -8.49 -7.77 -4.62
CA SER A 23 -7.11 -7.74 -4.12
C SER A 23 -6.13 -7.62 -5.28
N ILE A 24 -5.35 -6.53 -5.29
CA ILE A 24 -4.36 -6.21 -6.32
C ILE A 24 -3.00 -6.84 -6.01
N ALA A 25 -2.63 -6.86 -4.73
CA ALA A 25 -1.42 -7.54 -4.27
C ALA A 25 -1.61 -8.06 -2.85
N LEU A 26 -1.04 -9.22 -2.54
CA LEU A 26 -1.00 -9.76 -1.19
C LEU A 26 0.31 -10.51 -1.01
N GLU A 27 1.25 -9.91 -0.30
CA GLU A 27 2.61 -10.43 -0.20
C GLU A 27 3.15 -10.44 1.23
N ALA A 28 3.70 -11.59 1.62
CA ALA A 28 4.38 -11.77 2.89
C ALA A 28 5.84 -11.28 2.80
N ARG A 29 6.24 -10.41 3.74
CA ARG A 29 7.60 -9.90 3.89
C ARG A 29 8.05 -9.99 5.35
N LYS A 30 9.36 -9.99 5.55
CA LYS A 30 9.95 -10.02 6.90
C LYS A 30 10.02 -8.61 7.51
N THR A 31 9.93 -7.58 6.68
CA THR A 31 10.13 -6.18 7.02
C THR A 31 9.03 -5.30 6.42
N GLU A 32 8.88 -4.12 7.03
CA GLU A 32 7.97 -3.02 6.63
C GLU A 32 8.81 -1.85 6.08
N LYS A 33 9.80 -2.16 5.23
CA LYS A 33 10.68 -1.15 4.64
C LYS A 33 10.08 -0.59 3.36
N GLU A 34 10.42 0.66 3.04
CA GLU A 34 9.97 1.32 1.81
C GLU A 34 10.37 0.50 0.57
N GLU A 35 11.58 -0.08 0.56
CA GLU A 35 12.08 -0.94 -0.52
C GLU A 35 11.18 -2.15 -0.79
N ASP A 36 10.73 -2.85 0.25
CA ASP A 36 9.85 -4.02 0.10
C ASP A 36 8.52 -3.62 -0.54
N MET A 37 7.99 -2.47 -0.11
CA MET A 37 6.72 -1.93 -0.57
C MET A 37 6.80 -1.44 -2.02
N LEU A 38 7.90 -0.78 -2.40
CA LEU A 38 8.16 -0.37 -3.79
C LEU A 38 8.24 -1.56 -4.74
N VAL A 39 8.83 -2.69 -4.32
CA VAL A 39 8.86 -3.91 -5.13
C VAL A 39 7.44 -4.42 -5.39
N ILE A 40 6.60 -4.46 -4.36
CA ILE A 40 5.21 -4.91 -4.47
C ILE A 40 4.41 -3.95 -5.37
N LEU A 41 4.59 -2.64 -5.21
CA LEU A 41 3.95 -1.63 -6.07
C LEU A 41 4.31 -1.80 -7.54
N VAL A 42 5.59 -2.01 -7.85
CA VAL A 42 6.04 -2.20 -9.23
C VAL A 42 5.42 -3.46 -9.84
N ASP A 43 5.35 -4.56 -9.08
CA ASP A 43 4.74 -5.80 -9.56
C ASP A 43 3.22 -5.64 -9.74
N ALA A 44 2.54 -4.99 -8.79
CA ALA A 44 1.12 -4.64 -8.90
C ALA A 44 0.83 -3.79 -10.14
N PHE A 45 1.60 -2.73 -10.37
CA PHE A 45 1.43 -1.86 -11.53
C PHE A 45 1.67 -2.57 -12.86
N ARG A 46 2.59 -3.53 -12.90
CA ARG A 46 2.83 -4.35 -14.11
C ARG A 46 1.65 -5.26 -14.44
N ARG A 47 0.94 -5.76 -13.42
CA ARG A 47 -0.18 -6.70 -13.60
C ARG A 47 -1.51 -6.01 -13.84
N HIS A 48 -1.77 -4.90 -13.13
CA HIS A 48 -3.08 -4.24 -13.10
C HIS A 48 -3.08 -2.86 -13.78
N GLY A 49 -1.91 -2.36 -14.18
CA GLY A 49 -1.74 -1.00 -14.69
C GLY A 49 -1.58 0.03 -13.57
N LEU A 50 -1.39 1.29 -13.96
CA LEU A 50 -1.23 2.39 -13.02
C LEU A 50 -2.61 2.84 -12.48
N PRO A 51 -2.74 3.05 -11.16
CA PRO A 51 -3.93 3.65 -10.57
C PRO A 51 -3.92 5.18 -10.73
N ASP A 52 -5.08 5.80 -10.60
CA ASP A 52 -5.20 7.27 -10.63
C ASP A 52 -4.80 7.88 -9.27
N ALA A 53 -5.10 7.16 -8.18
CA ALA A 53 -4.75 7.54 -6.83
C ALA A 53 -4.37 6.33 -5.97
N MET A 54 -3.50 6.55 -4.99
CA MET A 54 -3.17 5.56 -3.96
C MET A 54 -3.40 6.14 -2.59
N TYR A 55 -4.01 5.35 -1.73
CA TYR A 55 -4.32 5.73 -0.36
C TYR A 55 -3.47 4.91 0.61
N PHE A 56 -2.55 5.58 1.28
CA PHE A 56 -1.72 4.97 2.31
C PHE A 56 -2.12 5.46 3.69
N ASP A 57 -1.80 4.64 4.69
CA ASP A 57 -1.83 5.10 6.06
C ASP A 57 -0.65 6.07 6.36
N ASN A 58 -0.60 6.55 7.59
CA ASN A 58 0.44 7.48 8.05
C ASN A 58 1.72 6.78 8.52
N GLY A 59 1.90 5.50 8.20
CA GLY A 59 3.11 4.76 8.51
C GLY A 59 4.34 5.47 7.94
N SER A 60 5.43 5.47 8.70
CA SER A 60 6.70 6.07 8.27
C SER A 60 7.21 5.50 6.95
N THR A 61 6.85 4.25 6.64
CA THR A 61 7.18 3.53 5.40
C THR A 61 6.58 4.18 4.15
N TYR A 62 5.46 4.90 4.29
CA TYR A 62 4.75 5.53 3.17
C TYR A 62 5.06 7.02 3.02
N ARG A 63 5.93 7.57 3.87
CA ARG A 63 6.36 8.98 3.83
C ARG A 63 7.72 9.18 3.19
N GLY A 64 8.33 8.13 2.64
CA GLY A 64 9.64 8.22 2.02
C GLY A 64 9.62 9.06 0.73
N ASP A 65 10.74 9.74 0.47
CA ASP A 65 10.91 10.62 -0.69
C ASP A 65 10.88 9.84 -2.02
N ILE A 66 11.25 8.56 -1.99
CA ILE A 66 11.27 7.70 -3.19
C ILE A 66 9.84 7.43 -3.65
N LEU A 67 8.96 7.01 -2.74
CA LEU A 67 7.55 6.78 -3.06
C LEU A 67 6.89 8.04 -3.62
N GLN A 68 7.12 9.20 -3.01
CA GLN A 68 6.61 10.48 -3.52
C GLN A 68 7.13 10.79 -4.92
N THR A 69 8.44 10.61 -5.15
CA THR A 69 9.07 10.84 -6.45
C THR A 69 8.50 9.92 -7.53
N VAL A 70 8.30 8.65 -7.22
CA VAL A 70 7.72 7.67 -8.15
C VAL A 70 6.29 8.04 -8.49
N CYS A 71 5.45 8.35 -7.50
CA CYS A 71 4.06 8.73 -7.73
C CYS A 71 3.96 10.01 -8.57
N ALA A 72 4.77 11.03 -8.27
CA ALA A 72 4.83 12.26 -9.04
C ALA A 72 5.22 12.02 -10.50
N ARG A 73 6.20 11.14 -10.76
CA ARG A 73 6.63 10.79 -12.13
C ARG A 73 5.59 9.99 -12.90
N LEU A 74 4.88 9.10 -12.22
CA LEU A 74 3.84 8.25 -12.81
C LEU A 74 2.46 8.95 -12.88
N LYS A 75 2.37 10.20 -12.43
CA LYS A 75 1.13 10.98 -12.32
C LYS A 75 0.07 10.30 -11.44
N ILE A 76 0.51 9.58 -10.41
CA ILE A 76 -0.36 8.96 -9.42
C ILE A 76 -0.56 9.93 -8.27
N THR A 77 -1.80 10.15 -7.86
CA THR A 77 -2.11 10.99 -6.70
C THR A 77 -1.85 10.21 -5.41
N LEU A 78 -0.89 10.68 -4.60
CA LEU A 78 -0.60 10.08 -3.30
C LEU A 78 -1.50 10.71 -2.22
N LEU A 79 -2.37 9.92 -1.62
CA LEU A 79 -3.27 10.33 -0.53
C LEU A 79 -2.83 9.65 0.77
N HIS A 80 -2.75 10.42 1.84
CA HIS A 80 -2.50 9.90 3.18
C HIS A 80 -3.74 10.07 4.05
N ALA A 81 -3.99 9.09 4.90
CA ALA A 81 -5.07 9.17 5.87
C ALA A 81 -4.93 10.41 6.76
N LYS A 82 -6.00 11.19 6.93
CA LYS A 82 -6.01 12.28 7.92
C LYS A 82 -5.98 11.69 9.34
N PRO A 83 -5.21 12.26 10.28
CA PRO A 83 -5.28 11.86 11.68
C PRO A 83 -6.71 12.10 12.21
N TYR A 84 -7.24 11.15 13.00
CA TYR A 84 -8.54 11.22 13.71
C TYR A 84 -9.85 10.98 12.92
N ASP A 85 -9.84 10.28 11.78
CA ASP A 85 -11.09 9.85 11.15
C ASP A 85 -11.19 8.32 10.97
N PRO A 86 -11.73 7.60 11.98
CA PRO A 86 -11.97 6.15 11.87
C PRO A 86 -13.11 5.81 10.89
N GLN A 87 -13.96 6.76 10.52
CA GLN A 87 -15.10 6.56 9.61
C GLN A 87 -14.70 6.69 8.13
N ALA A 88 -13.69 7.50 7.82
CA ALA A 88 -13.10 7.60 6.48
C ALA A 88 -12.44 6.29 5.99
N ARG A 89 -12.16 5.32 6.88
CA ARG A 89 -11.63 4.01 6.48
C ARG A 89 -12.65 3.11 5.76
N GLY A 90 -13.96 3.39 5.86
CA GLY A 90 -15.01 2.53 5.33
C GLY A 90 -15.85 3.11 4.19
N LYS A 91 -15.84 4.42 3.94
CA LYS A 91 -16.67 5.07 2.91
C LYS A 91 -16.07 6.42 2.47
N TRP A 92 -15.38 6.48 1.35
CA TRP A 92 -15.11 7.75 0.67
C TRP A 92 -15.38 7.61 -0.83
N SER A 93 -16.61 7.25 -1.14
CA SER A 93 -17.19 7.30 -2.48
C SER A 93 -17.36 8.76 -2.87
N ASP A 94 -16.50 9.28 -3.75
CA ASP A 94 -16.89 9.91 -5.02
C ASP A 94 -15.63 10.49 -5.71
N SER A 95 -15.01 9.69 -6.57
CA SER A 95 -14.15 10.16 -7.68
C SER A 95 -14.00 8.97 -8.60
N GLY A 96 -14.43 9.08 -9.85
CA GLY A 96 -14.43 7.98 -10.84
C GLY A 96 -13.05 7.52 -11.30
N GLY A 97 -12.09 7.36 -10.39
CA GLY A 97 -10.74 6.82 -10.61
C GLY A 97 -10.49 5.61 -9.72
N ARG A 98 -9.61 4.71 -10.17
CA ARG A 98 -9.21 3.54 -9.38
C ARG A 98 -8.32 3.99 -8.24
N CYS A 99 -8.78 3.83 -7.00
CA CYS A 99 -7.98 4.07 -5.81
C CYS A 99 -7.54 2.75 -5.18
N VAL A 100 -6.23 2.64 -4.93
CA VAL A 100 -5.64 1.45 -4.32
C VAL A 100 -5.25 1.74 -2.88
N LYS A 101 -5.69 0.90 -1.96
CA LYS A 101 -5.46 1.03 -0.52
C LYS A 101 -4.52 -0.07 -0.03
N ASP A 102 -3.56 0.31 0.80
CA ASP A 102 -2.73 -0.64 1.54
C ASP A 102 -3.37 -0.99 2.89
N ALA A 103 -3.39 -2.29 3.24
CA ALA A 103 -4.14 -2.88 4.37
C ALA A 103 -3.24 -3.27 5.54
#